data_AF-A0A1Q7EBB0-F1
#
_entry.id   AF-A0A1Q7EBB0-F1
#
_cell.length_a   1.000
_cell.length_b   1.000
_cell.length_c   1.000
_cell.angle_alpha   90.00
_cell.angle_beta   90.00
_cell.angle_gamma   90.00
#
_symmetry.space_group_name_H-M   'P 1'
#
loop_
_entity.id
_entity.type
_entity.pdbx_description
1 polymer ?
#
loop_
_entity_poly.entity_id
_entity_poly.type
_entity_poly.pdbx_seq_one_letter_code
_entity_poly.pdbx_strand_id
1 'polypeptide(L)'
;MSEQSVKDPLTLGLGSLAAGVAFGGACMTVSQIALRLSEEKFETVGYYELTAGLIAAVGVGGAVGWYRSGTLDNIWQRGVIAILGAVGAVLIGFLAAPLDRFLGIIGMIVWLLLCVGFGIVATRWANSGKGVDGP
;
A
#
# COMPACT_ATOMS: atom_id res chain seq x y z
N MET A 1 8.56 -21.25 -30.87
CA MET A 1 9.27 -19.99 -30.59
C MET A 1 8.76 -19.52 -29.24
N SER A 2 9.55 -19.63 -28.17
CA SER A 2 9.17 -19.12 -26.85
C SER A 2 9.13 -17.59 -26.95
N GLU A 3 7.96 -16.99 -26.79
CA GLU A 3 7.84 -15.54 -26.68
C GLU A 3 8.74 -15.07 -25.52
N GLN A 4 9.84 -14.39 -25.85
CA GLN A 4 10.62 -13.67 -24.87
C GLN A 4 9.70 -12.59 -24.31
N SER A 5 9.28 -12.74 -23.06
CA SER A 5 8.45 -11.74 -22.38
C SER A 5 9.24 -10.44 -22.29
N VAL A 6 8.89 -9.48 -23.14
CA VAL A 6 9.49 -8.15 -23.18
C VAL A 6 9.10 -7.41 -21.90
N LYS A 7 10.10 -6.86 -21.20
CA LYS A 7 9.90 -6.05 -19.99
C LYS A 7 8.96 -4.88 -20.28
N ASP A 8 7.87 -4.80 -19.52
CA ASP A 8 6.89 -3.70 -19.58
C ASP A 8 7.09 -2.77 -18.37
N PRO A 9 7.79 -1.62 -18.54
CA PRO A 9 8.10 -0.71 -17.45
C PRO A 9 6.86 0.00 -16.89
N LEU A 10 5.78 0.15 -17.67
CA LEU A 10 4.56 0.80 -17.20
C LEU A 10 3.82 -0.10 -16.22
N THR A 11 3.64 -1.37 -16.59
CA THR A 11 3.02 -2.38 -15.72
C THR A 11 3.82 -2.57 -14.44
N LEU A 12 5.15 -2.61 -14.53
CA LEU A 12 6.03 -2.70 -13.37
C LEU A 12 5.93 -1.46 -12.46
N GLY A 13 6.01 -0.26 -13.03
CA GLY A 13 5.97 1.00 -12.30
C GLY A 13 4.61 1.26 -11.63
N LEU A 14 3.52 1.10 -12.39
CA LEU A 14 2.18 1.35 -11.87
C LEU A 14 1.72 0.25 -10.91
N GLY A 15 2.07 -1.02 -11.17
CA GLY A 15 1.80 -2.12 -10.25
C GLY A 15 2.58 -2.01 -8.94
N SER A 16 3.85 -1.59 -8.99
CA SER A 16 4.64 -1.36 -7.77
C SER A 16 4.12 -0.18 -6.95
N LEU A 17 3.75 0.92 -7.61
CA LEU A 17 3.08 2.06 -6.97
C LEU A 17 1.77 1.64 -6.31
N ALA A 18 0.85 1.03 -7.06
CA ALA A 18 -0.45 0.62 -6.58
C ALA A 18 -0.35 -0.36 -5.41
N ALA A 19 0.62 -1.29 -5.45
CA ALA A 19 0.88 -2.18 -4.34
C ALA A 19 1.37 -1.44 -3.09
N GLY A 20 2.28 -0.48 -3.24
CA GLY A 20 2.75 0.35 -2.13
C GLY A 20 1.60 1.12 -1.47
N VAL A 21 0.81 1.83 -2.28
CA VAL A 21 -0.38 2.55 -1.82
C VAL A 21 -1.34 1.64 -1.06
N ALA A 22 -1.63 0.46 -1.64
CA ALA A 22 -2.59 -0.49 -1.07
C ALA A 22 -2.12 -1.09 0.27
N PHE A 23 -0.87 -1.56 0.35
CA PHE A 23 -0.36 -2.15 1.60
C PHE A 23 -0.09 -1.11 2.67
N GLY A 24 0.41 0.08 2.32
CA GLY A 24 0.56 1.17 3.29
C GLY A 24 -0.80 1.67 3.79
N GLY A 25 -1.80 1.80 2.92
CA GLY A 25 -3.18 2.13 3.30
C GLY A 25 -3.81 1.08 4.21
N ALA A 26 -3.51 -0.20 4.00
CA ALA A 26 -3.90 -1.28 4.91
C ALA A 26 -3.30 -1.09 6.31
N CYS A 27 -2.02 -0.76 6.44
CA CYS A 27 -1.37 -0.49 7.73
C CYS A 27 -2.04 0.67 8.47
N MET A 28 -2.36 1.77 7.77
CA MET A 28 -3.08 2.89 8.36
C MET A 28 -4.50 2.50 8.82
N THR A 29 -5.19 1.69 8.02
CA THR A 29 -6.54 1.19 8.34
C THR A 29 -6.52 0.30 9.59
N VAL A 30 -5.53 -0.59 9.72
CA VAL A 30 -5.35 -1.44 10.92
C VAL A 30 -5.16 -0.58 12.17
N SER A 31 -4.34 0.46 12.08
CA SER A 31 -4.13 1.39 13.19
C SER A 31 -5.42 2.12 13.61
N GLN A 32 -6.23 2.56 12.66
CA GLN A 32 -7.53 3.15 12.96
C GLN A 32 -8.50 2.15 13.59
N ILE A 33 -8.49 0.88 13.15
CA ILE A 33 -9.31 -0.17 13.79
C ILE A 33 -8.84 -0.38 15.24
N ALA A 34 -7.52 -0.44 15.46
CA ALA A 34 -6.95 -0.58 16.80
C ALA A 34 -7.36 0.61 17.69
N LEU A 35 -7.25 1.84 17.18
CA LEU A 35 -7.71 3.05 17.86
C LEU A 35 -9.19 2.93 18.27
N ARG A 36 -10.06 2.50 17.35
CA ARG A 36 -11.50 2.35 17.61
C ARG A 36 -11.79 1.33 18.71
N LEU A 37 -11.01 0.25 18.78
CA LEU A 37 -11.12 -0.78 19.82
C LEU A 37 -10.51 -0.32 21.15
N SER A 38 -9.50 0.56 21.12
CA SER A 38 -8.82 1.11 22.29
C SER A 38 -9.57 2.28 22.93
N GLU A 39 -10.25 3.12 22.15
CA GLU A 39 -11.11 4.22 22.63
C GLU A 39 -12.19 3.72 23.59
N GLU A 40 -12.64 2.47 23.43
CA GLU A 40 -13.61 1.83 24.32
C GLU A 40 -13.02 1.55 25.72
N LYS A 41 -11.69 1.61 25.89
CA LYS A 41 -10.98 1.21 27.12
C LYS A 41 -10.06 2.28 27.72
N PHE A 42 -9.39 3.13 26.93
CA PHE A 42 -8.38 4.08 27.44
C PHE A 42 -8.22 5.34 26.55
N GLU A 43 -8.45 6.54 27.11
CA GLU A 43 -8.37 7.84 26.38
C GLU A 43 -6.96 8.25 25.92
N THR A 44 -5.90 7.87 26.64
CA THR A 44 -4.53 8.38 26.38
C THR A 44 -3.77 7.61 25.27
N VAL A 45 -4.27 6.44 24.85
CA VAL A 45 -3.53 5.54 23.94
C VAL A 45 -3.68 5.95 22.47
N GLY A 46 -4.76 6.69 22.15
CA GLY A 46 -5.14 7.03 20.77
C GLY A 46 -4.06 7.73 19.95
N TYR A 47 -3.27 8.59 20.58
CA TYR A 47 -2.19 9.33 19.89
C TYR A 47 -1.08 8.40 19.36
N TYR A 48 -0.71 7.37 20.13
CA TYR A 48 0.39 6.47 19.76
C TYR A 48 -0.03 5.50 18.66
N GLU A 49 -1.25 5.00 18.69
CA GLU A 49 -1.77 4.04 17.71
C GLU A 49 -1.85 4.67 16.33
N LEU A 50 -2.40 5.89 16.23
CA LEU A 50 -2.52 6.60 14.96
C LEU A 50 -1.15 7.01 14.39
N THR A 51 -0.25 7.47 15.26
CA THR A 51 1.12 7.85 14.87
C THR A 51 1.91 6.64 14.39
N ALA A 52 1.82 5.50 15.09
CA ALA A 52 2.45 4.24 14.67
C ALA A 52 1.89 3.76 13.32
N GLY A 53 0.57 3.87 13.13
CA GLY A 53 -0.11 3.60 11.87
C GLY A 53 0.39 4.46 10.72
N LEU A 54 0.54 5.76 10.94
CA LEU A 54 1.06 6.70 9.96
C LEU A 54 2.49 6.37 9.55
N ILE A 55 3.37 6.12 10.54
CA ILE A 55 4.77 5.73 10.28
C ILE A 55 4.81 4.41 9.51
N ALA A 56 4.00 3.43 9.91
CA ALA A 56 3.90 2.15 9.22
C ALA A 56 3.37 2.33 7.79
N ALA A 57 2.36 3.15 7.56
CA ALA A 57 1.79 3.40 6.24
C ALA A 57 2.79 4.05 5.29
N VAL A 58 3.50 5.09 5.74
CA VAL A 58 4.57 5.76 4.99
C VAL A 58 5.70 4.79 4.70
N GLY A 59 6.17 4.07 5.73
CA GLY A 59 7.27 3.13 5.64
C GLY A 59 6.96 1.97 4.69
N VAL A 60 5.84 1.29 4.88
CA VAL A 60 5.40 0.16 4.04
C VAL A 60 5.08 0.64 2.63
N GLY A 61 4.35 1.74 2.47
CA GLY A 61 3.99 2.25 1.16
C GLY A 61 5.21 2.63 0.31
N GLY A 62 6.16 3.33 0.91
CA GLY A 62 7.42 3.68 0.26
C GLY A 62 8.33 2.47 0.01
N ALA A 63 8.52 1.62 1.01
CA ALA A 63 9.41 0.45 0.90
C ALA A 63 8.90 -0.57 -0.12
N VAL A 64 7.59 -0.85 -0.16
CA VAL A 64 7.00 -1.77 -1.14
C VAL A 64 7.10 -1.19 -2.55
N GLY A 65 6.80 0.09 -2.74
CA GLY A 65 6.94 0.77 -4.03
C GLY A 65 8.38 0.72 -4.54
N TRP A 66 9.35 1.00 -3.67
CA TRP A 66 10.77 0.96 -3.98
C TRP A 66 11.29 -0.45 -4.29
N TYR A 67 10.96 -1.42 -3.44
CA TYR A 67 11.43 -2.81 -3.58
C TYR A 67 10.95 -3.43 -4.88
N ARG A 68 9.68 -3.18 -5.25
CA ARG A 68 9.07 -3.82 -6.42
C ARG A 68 9.38 -3.14 -7.74
N SER A 69 9.68 -1.85 -7.70
CA SER A 69 10.26 -1.14 -8.85
C SER A 69 11.76 -1.42 -9.01
N GLY A 70 12.33 -2.37 -8.25
CA GLY A 70 13.76 -2.69 -8.23
C GLY A 70 14.39 -3.03 -9.57
N THR A 71 13.62 -3.58 -10.50
CA THR A 71 14.07 -3.93 -11.85
C THR A 71 13.94 -2.77 -12.85
N LEU A 72 13.46 -1.58 -12.45
CA LEU A 72 13.55 -0.38 -13.29
C LEU A 72 15.00 0.15 -13.30
N ASP A 73 15.49 0.44 -14.50
CA ASP A 73 16.87 0.88 -14.71
C ASP A 73 17.09 2.32 -14.19
N ASN A 74 16.02 3.11 -14.13
CA ASN A 74 16.05 4.50 -13.68
C ASN A 74 15.76 4.63 -12.17
N ILE A 75 16.80 4.97 -11.40
CA ILE A 75 16.70 5.17 -9.94
C ILE A 75 15.79 6.34 -9.55
N TRP A 76 15.72 7.40 -10.38
CA TRP A 76 14.83 8.52 -10.14
C TRP A 76 13.36 8.10 -10.20
N GLN A 77 13.00 7.29 -11.20
CA GLN A 77 11.64 6.74 -11.30
C GLN A 77 11.27 5.89 -10.08
N ARG A 78 12.20 5.08 -9.58
CA ARG A 78 12.01 4.30 -8.35
C ARG A 78 11.79 5.18 -7.13
N GLY A 79 12.53 6.29 -7.02
CA GLY A 79 12.34 7.29 -5.97
C GLY A 79 10.96 7.94 -6.01
N VAL A 80 10.52 8.34 -7.21
CA VAL A 80 9.17 8.91 -7.40
C VAL A 80 8.09 7.89 -7.03
N ILE A 81 8.22 6.64 -7.45
CA ILE A 81 7.27 5.56 -7.09
C ILE A 81 7.22 5.36 -5.57
N ALA A 82 8.36 5.38 -4.88
CA ALA A 82 8.39 5.23 -3.43
C ALA A 82 7.68 6.38 -2.72
N ILE A 83 7.95 7.63 -3.10
CA ILE A 83 7.31 8.81 -2.51
C ILE A 83 5.80 8.82 -2.79
N LEU A 84 5.39 8.58 -4.05
CA LEU A 84 3.99 8.49 -4.42
C LEU A 84 3.28 7.32 -3.72
N GLY A 85 3.99 6.21 -3.50
CA GLY A 85 3.51 5.07 -2.72
C GLY A 85 3.21 5.43 -1.27
N ALA A 86 4.13 6.15 -0.62
CA ALA A 86 3.95 6.65 0.74
C ALA A 86 2.81 7.66 0.84
N VAL A 87 2.76 8.65 -0.05
CA VAL A 87 1.69 9.68 -0.06
C VAL A 87 0.33 9.03 -0.35
N GLY A 88 0.26 8.17 -1.37
CA GLY A 88 -0.98 7.47 -1.71
C GLY A 88 -1.45 6.54 -0.59
N ALA A 89 -0.53 5.86 0.11
CA ALA A 89 -0.85 5.03 1.28
C ALA A 89 -1.53 5.84 2.38
N VAL A 90 -1.03 7.06 2.66
CA VAL A 90 -1.66 7.97 3.63
C VAL A 90 -3.05 8.37 3.15
N LEU A 91 -3.20 8.81 1.90
CA LEU A 91 -4.49 9.24 1.33
C LEU A 91 -5.54 8.11 1.37
N ILE A 92 -5.18 6.90 0.94
CA ILE A 92 -6.06 5.72 0.95
C ILE A 92 -6.35 5.26 2.38
N GLY A 93 -5.36 5.31 3.26
CA GLY A 93 -5.53 5.00 4.68
C GLY A 93 -6.52 5.91 5.38
N PHE A 94 -6.51 7.21 5.08
CA PHE A 94 -7.45 8.16 5.66
C PHE A 94 -8.90 7.96 5.21
N LEU A 95 -9.15 7.27 4.09
CA LEU A 95 -10.52 6.90 3.67
C LEU A 95 -11.19 5.91 4.63
N ALA A 96 -10.46 5.24 5.51
CA ALA A 96 -11.05 4.40 6.56
C ALA A 96 -11.85 5.21 7.59
N ALA A 97 -11.49 6.47 7.87
CA ALA A 97 -12.19 7.33 8.81
C ALA A 97 -13.65 7.67 8.40
N PRO A 98 -13.93 8.13 7.16
CA PRO A 98 -15.32 8.30 6.73
C PRO A 98 -16.07 6.97 6.67
N LEU A 99 -15.42 5.87 6.32
CA LEU A 99 -16.04 4.53 6.33
C LEU A 99 -16.45 4.10 7.73
N ASP A 100 -15.64 4.37 8.75
CA ASP A 100 -16.04 4.17 10.15
C ASP A 100 -17.28 5.00 10.50
N ARG A 101 -17.33 6.27 10.06
CA ARG A 101 -18.47 7.14 10.35
C ARG A 101 -19.79 6.65 9.74
N PHE A 102 -19.77 6.03 8.55
CA PHE A 102 -20.99 5.60 7.86
C PHE A 102 -21.35 4.12 8.07
N LEU A 103 -20.35 3.25 8.14
CA LEU A 103 -20.51 1.79 8.17
C LEU A 103 -19.91 1.15 9.43
N GLY A 104 -19.32 1.95 10.31
CA GLY A 104 -18.63 1.49 11.52
C GLY A 104 -17.42 0.61 11.21
N ILE A 105 -17.06 -0.19 12.22
CA ILE A 105 -15.93 -1.12 12.15
C ILE A 105 -16.03 -2.13 10.99
N ILE A 106 -17.25 -2.53 10.61
CA ILE A 106 -17.46 -3.46 9.48
C ILE A 106 -16.99 -2.81 8.17
N GLY A 107 -17.29 -1.52 7.97
CA GLY A 107 -16.80 -0.76 6.81
C GLY A 107 -15.28 -0.71 6.75
N MET A 108 -14.63 -0.52 7.90
CA MET A 108 -13.16 -0.50 7.99
C MET A 108 -12.54 -1.87 7.69
N ILE A 109 -13.16 -2.95 8.19
CA ILE A 109 -12.69 -4.32 7.91
C ILE A 109 -12.80 -4.62 6.41
N VAL A 110 -13.92 -4.27 5.78
CA VAL A 110 -14.09 -4.44 4.33
C VAL A 110 -13.06 -3.62 3.57
N TRP A 111 -12.81 -2.37 3.97
CA TRP A 111 -11.79 -1.53 3.37
C TRP A 111 -10.38 -2.09 3.50
N LEU A 112 -10.04 -2.61 4.68
CA LEU A 112 -8.77 -3.29 4.93
C LEU A 112 -8.60 -4.47 3.96
N LEU A 113 -9.62 -5.32 3.84
CA LEU A 113 -9.60 -6.47 2.93
C LEU A 113 -9.47 -6.03 1.47
N LEU A 114 -10.15 -4.95 1.07
CA LEU A 114 -10.01 -4.37 -0.27
C LEU A 114 -8.58 -3.87 -0.51
N CYS A 115 -7.99 -3.15 0.45
CA CYS A 115 -6.61 -2.67 0.36
C CYS A 115 -5.63 -3.86 0.21
N VAL A 116 -5.78 -4.90 1.02
CA VAL A 116 -4.95 -6.11 0.90
C VAL A 116 -5.17 -6.80 -0.45
N GLY A 117 -6.42 -6.96 -0.89
CA GLY A 117 -6.78 -7.57 -2.17
C GLY A 117 -6.20 -6.81 -3.36
N PHE A 118 -6.36 -5.50 -3.40
CA PHE A 118 -5.76 -4.64 -4.43
C PHE A 118 -4.23 -4.68 -4.39
N GLY A 119 -3.64 -4.72 -3.20
CA GLY A 119 -2.19 -4.89 -3.04
C GLY A 119 -1.69 -6.19 -3.66
N ILE A 120 -2.40 -7.31 -3.45
CA ILE A 120 -2.08 -8.60 -4.05
C ILE A 120 -2.24 -8.57 -5.57
N VAL A 121 -3.34 -8.02 -6.09
CA VAL A 121 -3.57 -7.91 -7.54
C VAL A 121 -2.49 -7.04 -8.19
N ALA A 122 -2.20 -5.87 -7.61
CA ALA A 122 -1.14 -4.97 -8.07
C ALA A 122 0.25 -5.63 -8.01
N THR A 123 0.51 -6.47 -6.99
CA THR A 123 1.72 -7.30 -6.92
C THR A 123 1.86 -8.18 -8.15
N ARG A 124 0.81 -8.94 -8.45
CA ARG A 124 0.80 -9.93 -9.53
C ARG A 124 0.95 -9.23 -10.86
N TRP A 125 0.29 -8.09 -11.01
CA TRP A 125 0.42 -7.25 -12.18
C TRP A 125 1.84 -6.70 -12.35
N ALA A 126 2.45 -6.12 -11.30
CA ALA A 126 3.84 -5.66 -11.35
C ALA A 126 4.82 -6.78 -11.76
N ASN A 127 4.62 -7.99 -11.24
CA ASN A 127 5.45 -9.15 -11.60
C ASN A 127 5.27 -9.58 -13.06
N SER A 128 4.08 -9.44 -13.64
CA SER A 128 3.87 -9.72 -15.07
C SER A 128 4.66 -8.78 -15.99
N GLY A 129 4.95 -7.55 -15.54
CA GLY A 129 5.75 -6.57 -16.29
C GLY A 129 7.26 -6.75 -16.19
N LYS A 130 7.76 -7.69 -15.35
CA LYS A 130 9.21 -7.87 -15.15
C LYS A 130 9.93 -8.47 -16.37
N GLY A 131 9.21 -9.13 -17.27
CA GLY A 131 9.84 -9.92 -18.33
C GLY A 131 10.46 -11.22 -17.78
N VAL A 132 10.87 -12.14 -18.67
CA VAL A 132 11.71 -13.27 -18.27
C VAL A 132 13.15 -12.76 -18.30
N ASP A 133 13.83 -12.75 -17.16
CA ASP A 133 15.28 -12.60 -17.13
C ASP A 133 15.85 -13.77 -17.95
N GLY A 134 16.27 -13.49 -19.18
CA GLY A 134 17.11 -14.43 -19.93
C GLY A 134 18.43 -14.61 -19.17
N PRO A 135 19.03 -15.82 -19.17
CA PRO A 135 20.36 -16.02 -18.62
C PRO A 135 21.41 -15.10 -19.26
#